data_AF-A0AAU9P656-F1
#
_entry.id   AF-A0AAU9P656-F1
#
_cell.length_a   1.000
_cell.length_b   1.000
_cell.length_c   1.000
_cell.angle_alpha   90.00
_cell.angle_beta   90.00
_cell.angle_gamma   90.00
#
_symmetry.space_group_name_H-M   'P 1'
#
loop_
_entity.id
_entity.type
_entity.pdbx_description
1 polymer ?
#
loop_
_entity_poly.entity_id
_entity_poly.type
_entity_poly.pdbx_seq_one_letter_code
_entity_poly.pdbx_strand_id
1 'polypeptide(L)'
;MASTRISHIGMVKSKLTIRTMGTLVRKYNIDPKFHPRLPEATDAITDASEGFVGVYQVFFESRLRLPAFDILETVLDYYSLHIIQITPNVFRKILCFTLLCVALDASPTINLFRYFYILMSNGDWVFFSLRHGLVELCDDLPTSIKYWKDEFFFVDAFTFSGPMAYDATADRATDPVPELSSDEQLITERLSDNFVRWVDPDKEMLGMQRRN
;
A
#
# COMPACT_ATOMS: atom_id res chain seq x y z
N MET A 1 -7.12 1.14 -33.34
CA MET A 1 -5.70 0.85 -33.06
C MET A 1 -5.50 1.04 -31.57
N ALA A 2 -5.31 -0.04 -30.83
CA ALA A 2 -5.03 0.06 -29.40
C ALA A 2 -3.66 0.71 -29.24
N SER A 3 -3.61 1.87 -28.58
CA SER A 3 -2.35 2.44 -28.13
C SER A 3 -1.78 1.47 -27.11
N THR A 4 -0.76 0.69 -27.49
CA THR A 4 -0.04 -0.19 -26.56
C THR A 4 0.71 0.71 -25.59
N ARG A 5 0.03 1.11 -24.51
CA ARG A 5 0.64 1.87 -23.44
C ARG A 5 1.78 1.02 -22.89
N ILE A 6 3.00 1.51 -22.97
CA ILE A 6 4.16 0.82 -22.39
C ILE A 6 3.91 0.78 -20.89
N SER A 7 3.79 -0.42 -20.32
CA SER A 7 3.67 -0.60 -18.88
C SER A 7 5.04 -0.43 -18.24
N HIS A 8 5.26 0.70 -17.59
CA HIS A 8 6.51 1.04 -16.93
C HIS A 8 6.83 0.11 -15.77
N ILE A 9 5.81 -0.38 -15.06
CA ILE A 9 5.99 -1.29 -13.93
C ILE A 9 6.59 -2.65 -14.36
N GLY A 10 6.23 -3.14 -15.55
CA GLY A 10 6.80 -4.35 -16.15
C GLY A 10 8.23 -4.20 -16.67
N MET A 11 8.82 -2.99 -16.57
CA MET A 11 10.20 -2.72 -17.01
C MET A 11 11.18 -2.55 -15.85
N VAL A 12 10.70 -2.37 -14.62
CA VAL A 12 11.56 -2.08 -13.47
C VAL A 12 12.22 -3.37 -12.99
N LYS A 13 13.55 -3.38 -12.94
CA LYS A 13 14.35 -4.49 -12.39
C LYS A 13 14.79 -4.18 -10.97
N SER A 14 14.78 -5.19 -10.12
CA SER A 14 15.16 -5.01 -8.72
C SER A 14 16.66 -4.79 -8.58
N LYS A 15 17.03 -3.84 -7.73
CA LYS A 15 18.40 -3.57 -7.28
C LYS A 15 18.71 -4.28 -5.96
N LEU A 16 17.77 -5.06 -5.44
CA LEU A 16 17.91 -5.72 -4.15
C LEU A 16 18.95 -6.84 -4.22
N THR A 17 19.94 -6.80 -3.31
CA THR A 17 20.98 -7.84 -3.24
C THR A 17 20.61 -8.95 -2.25
N ILE A 18 21.26 -10.11 -2.35
CA ILE A 18 21.07 -11.23 -1.41
C ILE A 18 21.33 -10.77 0.04
N ARG A 19 22.38 -9.97 0.24
CA ARG A 19 22.73 -9.42 1.56
C ARG A 19 21.66 -8.46 2.08
N THR A 20 21.14 -7.58 1.23
CA THR A 20 20.09 -6.62 1.60
C THR A 20 18.79 -7.35 1.92
N MET A 21 18.38 -8.33 1.10
CA MET A 21 17.20 -9.15 1.35
C MET A 21 17.31 -9.90 2.69
N GLY A 22 18.44 -10.55 2.97
CA GLY A 22 18.65 -11.21 4.26
C GLY A 22 18.55 -10.25 5.45
N THR A 23 18.96 -8.99 5.29
CA THR A 23 18.80 -7.95 6.31
C THR A 23 17.34 -7.55 6.48
N LEU A 24 16.59 -7.39 5.39
CA LEU A 24 15.17 -7.05 5.40
C LEU A 24 14.31 -8.11 6.08
N VAL A 25 14.51 -9.38 5.70
CA VAL A 25 13.77 -10.52 6.27
C VAL A 25 13.92 -10.54 7.78
N ARG A 26 15.15 -10.35 8.28
CA ARG A 26 15.40 -10.25 9.74
C ARG A 26 14.82 -8.98 10.35
N LYS A 27 15.04 -7.81 9.73
CA LYS A 27 14.62 -6.51 10.27
C LYS A 27 13.11 -6.42 10.45
N TYR A 28 12.35 -6.95 9.51
CA TYR A 28 10.88 -6.87 9.51
C TYR A 28 10.20 -8.16 9.97
N ASN A 29 10.98 -9.13 10.48
CA ASN A 29 10.49 -10.44 10.93
C ASN A 29 9.59 -11.12 9.90
N ILE A 30 10.04 -11.15 8.64
CA ILE A 30 9.32 -11.85 7.57
C ILE A 30 9.46 -13.34 7.84
N ASP A 31 8.35 -14.00 8.12
CA ASP A 31 8.31 -15.43 8.42
C ASP A 31 8.85 -16.24 7.23
N PRO A 32 9.84 -17.13 7.42
CA PRO A 32 10.38 -17.97 6.36
C PRO A 32 9.33 -18.81 5.63
N LYS A 33 8.17 -19.09 6.26
CA LYS A 33 7.07 -19.82 5.63
C LYS A 33 6.48 -19.13 4.40
N PHE A 34 6.73 -17.83 4.22
CA PHE A 34 6.29 -17.05 3.05
C PHE A 34 7.32 -17.06 1.91
N HIS A 35 8.39 -17.86 2.04
CA HIS A 35 9.43 -18.09 1.05
C HIS A 35 9.94 -16.82 0.34
N PRO A 36 10.46 -15.82 1.08
CA PRO A 36 10.99 -14.60 0.48
C PRO A 36 12.18 -14.94 -0.44
N ARG A 37 12.10 -14.50 -1.70
CA ARG A 37 13.12 -14.79 -2.73
C ARG A 37 13.39 -13.57 -3.59
N LEU A 38 14.63 -13.46 -4.07
CA LEU A 38 14.99 -12.42 -5.02
C LEU A 38 14.41 -12.71 -6.39
N PRO A 39 14.10 -11.66 -7.17
CA PRO A 39 13.93 -11.78 -8.62
C PRO A 39 15.26 -12.14 -9.28
N GLU A 40 15.19 -12.81 -10.43
CA GLU A 40 16.35 -12.94 -11.31
C GLU A 40 16.74 -11.57 -11.89
N ALA A 41 17.96 -11.45 -12.39
CA ALA A 41 18.48 -10.17 -12.92
C ALA A 41 17.62 -9.57 -14.04
N THR A 42 16.90 -10.43 -14.77
CA THR A 42 16.00 -10.06 -15.87
C THR A 42 14.54 -9.94 -15.46
N ASP A 43 14.16 -10.24 -14.22
CA ASP A 43 12.77 -10.24 -13.80
C ASP A 43 12.32 -8.82 -13.41
N ALA A 44 11.15 -8.42 -13.90
CA ALA A 44 10.39 -7.31 -13.36
C ALA A 44 9.54 -7.77 -12.18
N ILE A 45 8.97 -6.81 -11.45
CA ILE A 45 8.07 -7.12 -10.32
C ILE A 45 6.81 -7.87 -10.75
N THR A 46 6.41 -7.76 -12.01
CA THR A 46 5.29 -8.47 -12.63
C THR A 46 5.60 -9.92 -13.02
N ASP A 47 6.88 -10.30 -13.01
CA ASP A 47 7.34 -11.59 -13.55
C ASP A 47 7.41 -12.67 -12.46
N ALA A 48 6.72 -12.46 -11.33
CA ALA A 48 6.63 -13.44 -10.26
C ALA A 48 6.08 -14.77 -10.81
N SER A 49 6.73 -15.89 -10.50
CA SER A 49 6.21 -17.20 -10.88
C SER A 49 4.84 -17.45 -10.28
N GLU A 50 4.07 -18.37 -10.87
CA GLU A 50 2.81 -18.84 -10.30
C GLU A 50 2.98 -19.21 -8.82
N GLY A 51 2.01 -18.78 -8.00
CA GLY A 51 2.03 -18.95 -6.54
C GLY A 51 2.80 -17.87 -5.77
N PHE A 52 3.39 -16.88 -6.43
CA PHE A 52 4.13 -15.79 -5.79
C PHE A 52 3.65 -14.41 -6.23
N VAL A 53 4.00 -13.41 -5.42
CA VAL A 53 3.66 -12.01 -5.64
C VAL A 53 4.87 -11.12 -5.39
N GLY A 54 5.06 -10.10 -6.23
CA GLY A 54 6.03 -9.03 -6.01
C GLY A 54 5.59 -8.04 -4.95
N VAL A 55 6.50 -7.67 -4.05
CA VAL A 55 6.24 -6.69 -3.00
C VAL A 55 7.43 -5.73 -2.89
N TYR A 56 7.15 -4.43 -2.86
CA TYR A 56 8.19 -3.42 -2.67
C TYR A 56 8.69 -3.40 -1.24
N GLN A 57 10.01 -3.27 -1.05
CA GLN A 57 10.67 -3.15 0.25
C GLN A 57 10.06 -2.03 1.10
N VAL A 58 9.75 -0.89 0.47
CA VAL A 58 9.20 0.30 1.12
C VAL A 58 7.88 0.04 1.86
N PHE A 59 7.11 -0.99 1.49
CA PHE A 59 5.90 -1.35 2.22
C PHE A 59 6.23 -1.91 3.60
N PHE A 60 7.30 -2.71 3.73
CA PHE A 60 7.76 -3.23 5.01
C PHE A 60 8.36 -2.14 5.91
N GLU A 61 9.11 -1.20 5.32
CA GLU A 61 9.52 0.06 5.96
C GLU A 61 8.31 0.84 6.48
N SER A 62 7.22 0.81 5.70
CA SER A 62 5.94 1.44 6.05
C SER A 62 5.06 0.57 6.96
N ARG A 63 5.61 -0.44 7.65
CA ARG A 63 4.91 -1.33 8.60
C ARG A 63 4.03 -2.42 8.00
N LEU A 64 4.13 -2.73 6.70
CA LEU A 64 3.57 -3.98 6.19
C LEU A 64 4.13 -5.17 6.97
N ARG A 65 3.24 -6.03 7.42
CA ARG A 65 3.54 -7.36 7.95
C ARG A 65 2.74 -8.37 7.15
N LEU A 66 3.23 -9.61 7.12
CA LEU A 66 2.60 -10.71 6.41
C LEU A 66 2.05 -11.73 7.43
N PRO A 67 0.84 -12.28 7.23
CA PRO A 67 -0.09 -11.96 6.15
C PRO A 67 -0.57 -10.50 6.21
N ALA A 68 -1.01 -9.97 5.06
CA ALA A 68 -1.51 -8.61 4.97
C ALA A 68 -2.77 -8.43 5.84
N PHE A 69 -3.08 -7.18 6.17
CA PHE A 69 -4.22 -6.84 7.03
C PHE A 69 -5.49 -6.59 6.20
N ASP A 70 -6.64 -7.07 6.69
CA ASP A 70 -7.89 -7.24 5.92
C ASP A 70 -8.35 -6.02 5.11
N ILE A 71 -8.27 -4.83 5.68
CA ILE A 71 -8.74 -3.61 4.99
C ILE A 71 -7.84 -3.20 3.82
N LEU A 72 -6.53 -3.53 3.84
CA LEU A 72 -5.69 -3.37 2.66
C LEU A 72 -6.23 -4.22 1.51
N GLU A 73 -6.52 -5.48 1.81
CA GLU A 73 -7.02 -6.42 0.81
C GLU A 73 -8.41 -6.03 0.31
N THR A 74 -9.28 -5.58 1.22
CA THR A 74 -10.62 -5.04 0.87
C THR A 74 -10.51 -3.86 -0.09
N VAL A 75 -9.56 -2.94 0.12
CA VAL A 75 -9.35 -1.79 -0.77
C VAL A 75 -8.80 -2.24 -2.13
N LEU A 76 -7.85 -3.17 -2.14
CA LEU A 76 -7.29 -3.71 -3.38
C LEU A 76 -8.36 -4.43 -4.22
N ASP A 77 -9.17 -5.28 -3.58
CA ASP A 77 -10.25 -6.03 -4.22
C ASP A 77 -11.33 -5.09 -4.77
N TYR A 78 -11.83 -4.14 -3.95
CA TYR A 78 -12.87 -3.19 -4.35
C TYR A 78 -12.51 -2.42 -5.61
N TYR A 79 -11.26 -1.94 -5.69
CA TYR A 79 -10.79 -1.19 -6.83
C TYR A 79 -10.18 -2.07 -7.92
N SER A 80 -10.17 -3.40 -7.79
CA SER A 80 -9.52 -4.34 -8.71
C SER A 80 -8.07 -3.92 -9.01
N LEU A 81 -7.28 -3.83 -7.93
CA LEU A 81 -5.88 -3.41 -7.94
C LEU A 81 -4.97 -4.53 -7.44
N HIS A 82 -3.75 -4.56 -7.99
CA HIS A 82 -2.68 -5.37 -7.46
C HIS A 82 -1.82 -4.56 -6.49
N ILE A 83 -1.24 -5.20 -5.47
CA ILE A 83 -0.39 -4.54 -4.45
C ILE A 83 0.79 -3.75 -5.06
N ILE A 84 1.25 -4.14 -6.24
CA ILE A 84 2.35 -3.48 -6.97
C ILE A 84 1.91 -2.20 -7.69
N GLN A 85 0.61 -2.01 -7.89
CA GLN A 85 0.05 -0.82 -8.55
C GLN A 85 -0.17 0.33 -7.57
N ILE A 86 -0.21 0.07 -6.26
CA ILE A 86 -0.36 1.13 -5.27
C ILE A 86 1.00 1.79 -4.96
N THR A 87 0.99 3.10 -4.73
CA THR A 87 2.19 3.82 -4.26
C THR A 87 2.39 3.65 -2.75
N PRO A 88 3.57 3.93 -2.18
CA PRO A 88 3.77 3.77 -0.74
C PRO A 88 2.90 4.71 0.08
N ASN A 89 2.59 5.90 -0.41
CA ASN A 89 1.66 6.79 0.28
C ASN A 89 0.21 6.28 0.25
N VAL A 90 -0.20 5.50 -0.76
CA VAL A 90 -1.50 4.80 -0.72
C VAL A 90 -1.50 3.80 0.43
N PHE A 91 -0.48 2.96 0.50
CA PHE A 91 -0.35 1.99 1.58
C PHE A 91 -0.40 2.67 2.96
N ARG A 92 0.35 3.76 3.15
CA ARG A 92 0.37 4.52 4.40
C ARG A 92 -0.97 5.16 4.74
N LYS A 93 -1.70 5.69 3.76
CA LYS A 93 -3.05 6.23 3.97
C LYS A 93 -4.01 5.14 4.44
N ILE A 94 -3.99 3.97 3.80
CA ILE A 94 -4.82 2.83 4.22
C ILE A 94 -4.46 2.43 5.66
N LEU A 95 -3.17 2.32 5.98
CA LEU A 95 -2.73 1.99 7.33
C LEU A 95 -3.13 3.07 8.37
N CYS A 96 -2.91 4.35 8.09
CA CYS A 96 -3.32 5.46 8.95
C CYS A 96 -4.83 5.42 9.22
N PHE A 97 -5.65 5.29 8.16
CA PHE A 97 -7.10 5.16 8.28
C PHE A 97 -7.50 3.99 9.17
N THR A 98 -6.85 2.83 8.97
CA THR A 98 -7.10 1.61 9.76
C THR A 98 -6.79 1.84 11.23
N LEU A 99 -5.60 2.38 11.53
CA LEU A 99 -5.17 2.65 12.89
C LEU A 99 -6.08 3.68 13.57
N LEU A 100 -6.53 4.69 12.82
CA LEU A 100 -7.45 5.69 13.35
C LEU A 100 -8.82 5.11 13.66
N CYS A 101 -9.37 4.26 12.79
CA CYS A 101 -10.62 3.54 13.05
C CYS A 101 -10.49 2.71 14.34
N VAL A 102 -9.42 1.91 14.46
CA VAL A 102 -9.17 1.09 15.65
C VAL A 102 -9.02 1.95 16.91
N ALA A 103 -8.31 3.07 16.84
CA ALA A 103 -8.15 3.98 17.97
C ALA A 103 -9.46 4.66 18.42
N LEU A 104 -10.45 4.72 17.53
CA LEU A 104 -11.79 5.27 17.79
C LEU A 104 -12.83 4.17 18.06
N ASP A 105 -12.42 2.92 18.30
CA ASP A 105 -13.31 1.77 18.48
C ASP A 105 -14.32 1.61 17.32
N ALA A 106 -13.88 1.92 16.10
CA ALA A 106 -14.66 1.81 14.88
C ALA A 106 -14.09 0.69 13.99
N SER A 107 -14.98 -0.01 13.29
CA SER A 107 -14.55 -0.97 12.27
C SER A 107 -14.19 -0.21 10.98
N PRO A 108 -12.99 -0.37 10.42
CA PRO A 108 -12.68 0.19 9.11
C PRO A 108 -13.55 -0.50 8.06
N THR A 109 -14.19 0.28 7.19
CA THR A 109 -14.98 -0.23 6.06
C THR A 109 -14.50 0.41 4.75
N ILE A 110 -14.78 -0.27 3.63
CA ILE A 110 -14.49 0.30 2.31
C ILE A 110 -15.27 1.59 2.05
N ASN A 111 -16.52 1.67 2.51
CA ASN A 111 -17.35 2.86 2.33
C ASN A 111 -16.84 4.05 3.15
N LEU A 112 -16.40 3.82 4.40
CA LEU A 112 -15.72 4.86 5.18
C LEU A 112 -14.44 5.34 4.47
N PHE A 113 -13.60 4.43 3.97
CA PHE A 113 -12.39 4.83 3.24
C PHE A 113 -12.72 5.66 1.99
N ARG A 114 -13.70 5.21 1.20
CA ARG A 114 -14.19 5.88 -0.02
C ARG A 114 -14.85 7.23 0.25
N TYR A 115 -15.39 7.44 1.45
CA TYR A 115 -15.93 8.73 1.84
C TYR A 115 -14.81 9.78 1.88
N PHE A 116 -13.67 9.45 2.47
CA PHE A 116 -12.53 10.36 2.55
C PHE A 116 -11.74 10.46 1.25
N TYR A 117 -11.57 9.35 0.54
CA TYR A 117 -10.60 9.26 -0.54
C TYR A 117 -11.23 8.90 -1.89
N ILE A 118 -10.64 9.45 -2.95
CA ILE A 118 -10.95 9.12 -4.34
C ILE A 118 -9.71 8.57 -5.04
N LEU A 119 -9.88 7.44 -5.72
CA LEU A 119 -8.81 6.80 -6.48
C LEU A 119 -8.45 7.66 -7.70
N MET A 120 -7.16 7.87 -7.88
CA MET A 120 -6.55 8.56 -9.01
C MET A 120 -5.47 7.68 -9.63
N SER A 121 -5.19 7.86 -10.92
CA SER A 121 -4.15 7.13 -11.63
C SER A 121 -3.03 8.03 -12.13
N ASN A 122 -1.82 7.46 -12.19
CA ASN A 122 -0.62 8.08 -12.73
C ASN A 122 0.22 7.02 -13.45
N GLY A 123 -0.07 6.81 -14.73
CA GLY A 123 0.50 5.69 -15.49
C GLY A 123 0.04 4.36 -14.87
N ASP A 124 0.95 3.41 -14.67
CA ASP A 124 0.64 2.08 -14.11
C ASP A 124 0.38 2.06 -12.59
N TRP A 125 0.53 3.21 -11.92
CA TRP A 125 0.35 3.31 -10.48
C TRP A 125 -0.87 4.15 -10.11
N VAL A 126 -1.41 3.89 -8.93
CA VAL A 126 -2.54 4.64 -8.38
C VAL A 126 -2.18 5.37 -7.10
N PHE A 127 -2.91 6.45 -6.85
CA PHE A 127 -2.86 7.22 -5.61
C PHE A 127 -4.27 7.59 -5.15
N PHE A 128 -4.42 7.95 -3.88
CA PHE A 128 -5.68 8.44 -3.33
C PHE A 128 -5.59 9.93 -3.04
N SER A 129 -6.46 10.69 -3.68
CA SER A 129 -6.70 12.10 -3.34
C SER A 129 -7.77 12.20 -2.28
N LEU A 130 -7.68 13.22 -1.44
CA LEU A 130 -8.75 13.57 -0.51
C LEU A 130 -9.95 14.09 -1.31
N ARG A 131 -11.18 13.69 -0.96
CA ARG A 131 -12.39 14.28 -1.55
C ARG A 131 -12.53 15.73 -1.11
N HIS A 132 -13.16 16.54 -1.96
CA HIS A 132 -13.31 17.96 -1.74
C HIS A 132 -14.07 18.25 -0.43
N GLY A 133 -13.56 19.17 0.38
CA GLY A 133 -14.19 19.62 1.62
C GLY A 133 -13.92 18.74 2.85
N LEU A 134 -13.10 17.69 2.73
CA LEU A 134 -12.73 16.82 3.85
C LEU A 134 -11.34 17.15 4.41
N VAL A 135 -11.00 16.53 5.54
CA VAL A 135 -9.70 16.65 6.23
C VAL A 135 -8.86 15.41 5.98
N GLU A 136 -7.55 15.59 5.80
CA GLU A 136 -6.62 14.48 5.63
C GLU A 136 -6.43 13.72 6.95
N LEU A 137 -6.69 12.40 6.93
CA LEU A 137 -6.58 11.55 8.12
C LEU A 137 -5.15 11.11 8.43
N CYS A 138 -4.23 11.26 7.47
CA CYS A 138 -2.84 10.86 7.58
C CYS A 138 -1.92 12.05 7.24
N ASP A 139 -1.46 12.74 8.27
CA ASP A 139 -0.61 13.93 8.16
C ASP A 139 0.89 13.55 8.04
N ASP A 140 1.72 14.51 7.64
CA ASP A 140 3.18 14.38 7.52
C ASP A 140 3.67 13.25 6.57
N LEU A 141 2.83 12.87 5.59
CA LEU A 141 3.26 11.96 4.53
C LEU A 141 4.36 12.58 3.67
N PRO A 142 5.41 11.81 3.30
CA PRO A 142 6.46 12.32 2.42
C PRO A 142 5.89 12.76 1.07
N THR A 143 6.24 13.97 0.62
CA THR A 143 5.81 14.51 -0.68
C THR A 143 6.44 13.79 -1.87
N SER A 144 7.59 13.15 -1.64
CA SER A 144 8.27 12.33 -2.64
C SER A 144 9.03 11.19 -1.97
N ILE A 145 9.01 10.03 -2.61
CA ILE A 145 9.79 8.85 -2.23
C ILE A 145 10.55 8.47 -3.48
N LYS A 146 11.87 8.60 -3.45
CA LYS A 146 12.69 8.33 -4.63
C LYS A 146 13.04 6.85 -4.67
N TYR A 147 13.10 6.28 -5.88
CA TYR A 147 13.60 4.92 -6.16
C TYR A 147 12.85 3.78 -5.47
N TRP A 148 11.68 4.03 -4.86
CA TRP A 148 10.91 3.02 -4.13
C TRP A 148 10.49 1.81 -4.98
N LYS A 149 10.46 1.96 -6.31
CA LYS A 149 10.10 0.93 -7.27
C LYS A 149 11.24 -0.06 -7.54
N ASP A 150 12.48 0.35 -7.26
CA ASP A 150 13.67 -0.38 -7.67
C ASP A 150 14.07 -1.44 -6.64
N GLU A 151 13.42 -1.48 -5.47
CA GLU A 151 13.71 -2.44 -4.40
C GLU A 151 12.47 -3.30 -4.14
N PHE A 152 12.45 -4.50 -4.71
CA PHE A 152 11.39 -5.48 -4.51
C PHE A 152 11.93 -6.90 -4.48
N PHE A 153 11.11 -7.79 -3.92
CA PHE A 153 11.34 -9.23 -3.87
C PHE A 153 9.99 -9.97 -3.97
N PHE A 154 10.05 -11.29 -4.12
CA PHE A 154 8.86 -12.13 -4.20
C PHE A 154 8.60 -12.84 -2.87
N VAL A 155 7.32 -13.00 -2.53
CA VAL A 155 6.82 -13.84 -1.42
C VAL A 155 5.67 -14.71 -1.93
N ASP A 156 5.28 -15.74 -1.19
CA ASP A 156 4.13 -16.55 -1.57
C ASP A 156 2.84 -15.71 -1.66
N ALA A 157 2.05 -15.92 -2.71
CA ALA A 157 0.83 -15.16 -2.95
C ALA A 157 -0.21 -15.32 -1.83
N PHE A 158 -0.23 -16.46 -1.12
CA PHE A 158 -1.14 -16.69 0.01
C PHE A 158 -0.91 -15.75 1.20
N THR A 159 0.17 -14.95 1.18
CA THR A 159 0.34 -13.87 2.16
C THR A 159 -0.75 -12.79 2.04
N PHE A 160 -1.49 -12.80 0.93
CA PHE A 160 -2.71 -12.04 0.69
C PHE A 160 -3.85 -13.06 0.53
N SER A 161 -4.93 -12.85 1.28
CA SER A 161 -6.10 -13.74 1.32
C SER A 161 -7.05 -13.52 0.14
N GLY A 162 -7.17 -12.29 -0.35
CA GLY A 162 -8.03 -11.89 -1.46
C GLY A 162 -7.35 -11.95 -2.83
N PRO A 163 -8.13 -12.07 -3.92
CA PRO A 163 -7.59 -12.00 -5.26
C PRO A 163 -7.00 -10.60 -5.52
N MET A 164 -5.77 -10.55 -6.04
CA MET A 164 -5.18 -9.30 -6.53
C MET A 164 -5.34 -9.24 -8.05
N ALA A 165 -6.16 -8.31 -8.54
CA ALA A 165 -6.36 -8.11 -9.97
C ALA A 165 -5.32 -7.14 -10.51
N TYR A 166 -4.52 -7.59 -11.49
CA TYR A 166 -3.65 -6.70 -12.24
C TYR A 166 -4.38 -6.18 -13.48
N ASP A 167 -4.83 -4.92 -13.44
CA ASP A 167 -5.66 -4.33 -14.51
C ASP A 167 -5.24 -2.89 -14.84
N ALA A 168 -5.70 -2.37 -15.98
CA ALA A 168 -5.44 -1.01 -16.45
C ALA A 168 -5.95 0.02 -15.43
N THR A 169 -5.04 0.84 -14.89
CA THR A 169 -5.33 1.90 -13.91
C THR A 169 -6.03 3.12 -14.49
N ALA A 170 -6.03 3.27 -15.82
CA ALA A 170 -6.60 4.41 -16.52
C ALA A 170 -8.04 4.19 -16.97
N ASP A 171 -8.71 5.28 -17.35
CA ASP A 171 -10.07 5.28 -17.88
C ASP A 171 -11.12 4.62 -16.96
N ARG A 172 -10.82 4.56 -15.66
CA ARG A 172 -11.76 4.08 -14.63
C ARG A 172 -12.91 5.08 -14.50
N ALA A 173 -14.12 4.56 -14.29
CA ALA A 173 -15.28 5.38 -13.98
C ALA A 173 -15.02 6.22 -12.72
N THR A 174 -15.56 7.43 -12.68
CA THR A 174 -15.48 8.29 -11.50
C THR A 174 -16.07 7.56 -10.29
N ASP A 175 -15.32 7.51 -9.19
CA ASP A 175 -15.77 6.89 -7.95
C ASP A 175 -16.84 7.78 -7.27
N PRO A 176 -18.12 7.37 -7.26
CA PRO A 176 -19.19 8.17 -6.65
C PRO A 176 -19.00 8.25 -5.14
N VAL A 177 -19.64 9.25 -4.51
CA VAL A 177 -19.70 9.30 -3.05
C VAL A 177 -20.41 8.05 -2.54
N PRO A 178 -19.85 7.29 -1.59
CA PRO A 178 -20.49 6.09 -1.08
C PRO A 178 -21.76 6.44 -0.29
N GLU A 179 -22.77 5.58 -0.38
CA GLU A 179 -23.88 5.62 0.56
C GLU A 179 -23.41 5.04 1.90
N LEU A 180 -23.44 5.87 2.93
CA LEU A 180 -23.04 5.50 4.29
C LEU A 180 -24.25 5.08 5.11
N SER A 181 -24.11 3.99 5.86
CA SER A 181 -25.05 3.66 6.94
C SER A 181 -25.07 4.75 8.02
N SER A 182 -26.12 4.77 8.86
CA SER A 182 -26.20 5.72 9.98
C SER A 182 -25.02 5.63 10.94
N ASP A 183 -24.52 4.42 11.18
CA ASP A 183 -23.34 4.19 12.03
C ASP A 183 -22.06 4.74 11.38
N GLU A 184 -21.88 4.52 10.08
CA GLU A 184 -20.74 5.07 9.34
C GLU A 184 -20.77 6.60 9.30
N GLN A 185 -21.95 7.22 9.15
CA GLN A 185 -22.07 8.68 9.19
C GLN A 185 -21.55 9.25 10.52
N LEU A 186 -21.94 8.67 11.65
CA LEU A 186 -21.42 9.08 12.97
C LEU A 186 -19.90 8.90 13.07
N ILE A 187 -19.36 7.84 12.48
CA ILE A 187 -17.91 7.60 12.47
C ILE A 187 -17.17 8.64 11.63
N THR A 188 -17.74 9.12 10.51
CA THR A 188 -17.06 10.12 9.66
C THR A 188 -16.77 11.44 10.38
N GLU A 189 -17.68 11.90 11.24
CA GLU A 189 -17.46 13.10 12.05
C GLU A 189 -16.28 12.90 13.02
N ARG A 190 -16.30 11.77 13.74
CA ARG A 190 -15.23 11.41 14.69
C ARG A 190 -13.88 11.25 14.00
N LEU A 191 -13.85 10.66 12.81
CA LEU A 191 -12.65 10.54 11.99
C LEU A 191 -12.15 11.92 11.54
N SER A 192 -13.05 12.83 11.15
CA SER A 192 -12.68 14.17 10.67
C SER A 192 -12.10 15.07 11.77
N ASP A 193 -12.48 14.81 13.03
CA ASP A 193 -11.96 15.52 14.21
C ASP A 193 -10.59 14.99 14.69
N ASN A 194 -10.08 13.91 14.08
CA ASN A 194 -8.83 13.28 14.48
C ASN A 194 -7.92 13.03 13.26
N PHE A 195 -6.63 12.82 13.52
CA PHE A 195 -5.69 12.46 12.47
C PHE A 195 -4.56 11.61 13.04
N VAL A 196 -3.88 10.88 12.16
CA VAL A 196 -2.65 10.17 12.46
C VAL A 196 -1.49 10.94 11.84
N ARG A 197 -0.53 11.34 12.67
CA ARG A 197 0.75 11.86 12.16
C ARG A 197 1.61 10.68 11.69
N TRP A 198 1.93 10.64 10.41
CA TRP A 198 2.86 9.64 9.90
C TRP A 198 4.27 9.93 10.39
N VAL A 199 4.88 8.96 11.08
CA VAL A 199 6.29 9.04 11.43
C VAL A 199 7.03 7.87 10.81
N ASP A 200 8.12 8.19 10.10
CA ASP A 200 9.02 7.19 9.53
C ASP A 200 9.66 6.36 10.65
N PRO A 201 9.27 5.08 10.80
CA PRO A 201 9.72 4.24 11.92
C PRO A 201 11.23 4.08 11.97
N ASP A 202 11.86 3.99 10.80
CA ASP A 202 13.28 3.73 10.69
C ASP A 202 14.09 4.98 11.06
N LYS A 203 13.54 6.17 10.81
CA LYS A 203 14.15 7.43 11.29
C LYS A 203 13.97 7.63 12.78
N GLU A 204 12.84 7.22 13.37
CA GLU A 204 12.65 7.28 14.83
C GLU A 204 13.61 6.36 15.57
N MET A 205 13.76 5.11 15.11
CA MET A 205 14.69 4.15 15.72
C MET A 205 16.14 4.64 15.66
N LEU A 206 16.56 5.24 14.54
CA LEU A 206 17.89 5.87 14.42
C LEU A 206 18.04 7.12 15.30
N GLY A 207 16.95 7.89 15.51
CA GLY A 207 16.91 9.04 16.40
C GLY A 207 17.00 8.66 17.88
N MET A 208 16.38 7.54 18.29
CA MET A 208 16.51 6.99 19.65
C MET A 208 17.91 6.42 19.91
N GLN A 209 18.53 5.74 18.94
CA GLN A 209 19.89 5.20 19.09
C GLN A 209 20.98 6.28 19.20
N ARG A 210 20.72 7.51 18.74
CA ARG A 210 21.66 8.65 18.83
C ARG A 210 21.52 9.47 20.11
N ARG A 211 20.54 9.17 20.97
CA ARG A 211 20.38 9.77 22.29
C ARG A 211 20.94 8.82 23.35
N ASN A 212 22.27 8.69 23.40
CA ASN A 212 23.01 8.08 24.51
C ASN A 212 24.27 8.89 24.76
#